data_AF-A0A8X7RPP4-F1
#
_entry.id   AF-A0A8X7RPP4-F1
#
_cell.length_a   1.000
_cell.length_b   1.000
_cell.length_c   1.000
_cell.angle_alpha   90.00
_cell.angle_beta   90.00
_cell.angle_gamma   90.00
#
_symmetry.space_group_name_H-M   'P 1'
#
loop_
_entity.id
_entity.type
_entity.pdbx_description
1 polymer ?
#
loop_
_entity_poly.entity_id
_entity_poly.type
_entity_poly.pdbx_seq_one_letter_code
_entity_poly.pdbx_strand_id
1 'polypeptide(L)'
;MSQNGKMVPPNMDQNNTRLLNLTGLQRIDPFIEEILITAAHVTFYEFNIEISQWSRKDVEGSLFVVKSVLVCLKLRDKVREGLDR
;
A
#
# COMPACT_ATOMS: atom_id res chain seq x y z
N MET A 1 28.20 -15.60 4.09
CA MET A 1 27.69 -14.65 3.08
C MET A 1 26.50 -13.92 3.69
N SER A 2 26.71 -12.74 4.27
CA SER A 2 25.65 -11.89 4.83
C SER A 2 25.65 -10.60 4.03
N GLN A 3 24.68 -10.42 3.14
CA GLN A 3 24.53 -9.15 2.44
C GLN A 3 23.85 -8.16 3.38
N ASN A 4 24.69 -7.27 3.89
CA ASN A 4 24.38 -6.09 4.67
C ASN A 4 23.08 -5.41 4.25
N GLY A 5 22.26 -5.07 5.25
CA GLY A 5 21.18 -4.10 5.11
C GLY A 5 21.73 -2.82 4.51
N LYS A 6 21.46 -2.61 3.22
CA LYS A 6 21.81 -1.38 2.51
C LYS A 6 20.92 -0.27 3.09
N MET A 7 21.42 0.39 4.13
CA MET A 7 20.97 1.71 4.54
C MET A 7 21.10 2.61 3.31
N VAL A 8 19.96 3.02 2.77
CA VAL A 8 19.89 4.03 1.72
C VAL A 8 20.53 5.30 2.28
N PRO A 9 21.47 5.94 1.57
CA PRO A 9 22.10 7.18 2.04
C PRO A 9 21.05 8.25 2.38
N PRO A 10 21.28 9.11 3.39
CA PRO A 10 20.27 10.06 3.88
C PRO A 10 20.00 11.24 2.93
N ASN A 11 20.42 11.15 1.67
CA ASN A 11 20.35 12.22 0.68
C ASN A 11 20.06 11.69 -0.74
N MET A 12 19.25 10.63 -0.86
CA MET A 12 18.51 10.43 -2.10
C MET A 12 17.24 11.25 -2.00
N ASP A 13 17.05 12.19 -2.92
CA ASP A 13 15.87 13.08 -2.95
C ASP A 13 14.60 12.29 -2.65
N GLN A 14 14.08 12.45 -1.44
CA GLN A 14 12.93 11.68 -0.96
C GLN A 14 11.70 11.92 -1.86
N ASN A 15 11.67 13.10 -2.50
CA ASN A 15 10.72 13.46 -3.54
C ASN A 15 10.87 12.60 -4.81
N ASN A 16 12.08 12.37 -5.30
CA ASN A 16 12.32 11.54 -6.48
C ASN A 16 11.94 10.08 -6.21
N THR A 17 12.28 9.57 -5.03
CA THR A 17 11.90 8.21 -4.63
C THR A 17 10.38 8.06 -4.53
N ARG A 18 9.69 9.04 -3.93
CA ARG A 18 8.22 9.04 -3.83
C ARG A 18 7.55 9.13 -5.20
N LEU A 19 8.08 9.95 -6.11
CA LEU A 19 7.58 10.08 -7.48
C LEU A 19 7.74 8.79 -8.30
N LEU A 20 8.91 8.15 -8.20
CA LEU A 20 9.17 6.88 -8.87
C LEU A 20 8.25 5.77 -8.35
N ASN A 21 8.09 5.68 -7.03
CA ASN A 21 7.17 4.72 -6.41
C ASN A 21 5.72 4.96 -6.86
N LEU A 22 5.27 6.22 -6.86
CA LEU A 22 3.92 6.59 -7.31
C LEU A 22 3.70 6.21 -8.78
N THR A 23 4.67 6.52 -9.64
CA THR A 23 4.59 6.18 -11.08
C THR A 23 4.53 4.67 -11.29
N GLY A 24 5.29 3.88 -10.51
CA GLY A 24 5.24 2.42 -10.54
C GLY A 24 3.87 1.88 -10.13
N LEU A 25 3.29 2.39 -9.05
CA LEU A 25 1.97 2.00 -8.57
C LEU A 25 0.86 2.37 -9.57
N GLN A 26 0.95 3.56 -10.17
CA GLN A 26 -0.03 4.05 -11.16
C GLN A 26 -0.07 3.23 -12.45
N ARG A 27 0.99 2.47 -12.77
CA ARG A 27 0.96 1.51 -13.89
C ARG A 27 0.06 0.30 -13.63
N ILE A 28 -0.16 -0.03 -12.36
CA ILE A 28 -1.02 -1.15 -11.94
C ILE A 28 -2.44 -0.62 -11.68
N ASP A 29 -2.56 0.52 -11.01
CA ASP A 29 -3.84 1.18 -10.73
C ASP A 29 -3.77 2.70 -11.04
N PRO A 30 -4.37 3.17 -12.14
CA PRO A 30 -4.29 4.57 -12.56
C PRO A 30 -5.07 5.53 -11.65
N PHE A 31 -5.89 5.04 -10.72
CA PHE A 31 -6.69 5.89 -9.82
C PHE A 31 -5.97 6.26 -8.53
N ILE A 32 -4.73 5.78 -8.34
CA ILE A 32 -3.89 6.13 -7.21
C ILE A 32 -3.46 7.60 -7.33
N GLU A 33 -3.90 8.42 -6.38
CA GLU A 33 -3.63 9.86 -6.32
C GLU A 33 -2.36 10.18 -5.53
N GLU A 34 -2.22 9.56 -4.35
CA GLU A 34 -1.13 9.86 -3.41
C GLU A 34 -0.74 8.63 -2.57
N ILE A 35 0.56 8.51 -2.26
CA ILE A 35 1.07 7.56 -1.26
C ILE A 35 1.07 8.23 0.11
N LEU A 36 0.30 7.69 1.05
CA LEU A 36 0.19 8.19 2.42
C LEU A 36 1.26 7.61 3.34
N ILE A 37 1.55 6.30 3.20
CA ILE A 37 2.51 5.58 4.06
C ILE A 37 3.30 4.58 3.19
N THR A 38 4.58 4.41 3.53
CA THR A 38 5.46 3.42 2.94
C THR A 38 6.10 2.56 4.02
N ALA A 39 6.13 1.25 3.84
CA ALA A 39 6.96 0.34 4.62
C ALA A 39 7.83 -0.50 3.68
N ALA A 40 9.13 -0.58 3.96
CA ALA A 40 10.10 -1.21 3.07
C ALA A 40 9.97 -2.74 3.03
N HIS A 41 9.66 -3.35 4.18
CA HIS A 41 9.59 -4.80 4.33
C HIS A 41 8.42 -5.19 5.22
N VAL A 42 7.49 -5.96 4.64
CA VAL A 42 6.28 -6.47 5.27
C VAL A 42 6.05 -7.90 4.77
N THR A 43 5.54 -8.74 5.66
CA THR A 43 5.13 -10.12 5.35
C THR A 43 3.65 -10.29 5.66
N PHE A 44 2.93 -10.95 4.75
CA PHE A 44 1.51 -11.20 4.91
C PHE A 44 1.23 -12.47 5.74
N TYR A 45 0.30 -12.35 6.69
CA TYR A 45 -0.20 -13.45 7.51
C TYR A 45 -1.71 -13.48 7.43
N GLU A 46 -2.27 -14.68 7.42
CA GLU A 46 -3.71 -14.91 7.50
C GLU A 46 -4.02 -15.67 8.80
N PHE A 47 -5.02 -15.19 9.53
CA PHE A 47 -5.55 -15.89 10.71
C PHE A 47 -6.66 -16.84 10.29
N ASN A 48 -6.49 -18.14 10.57
CA ASN A 48 -7.54 -19.13 10.43
C ASN A 48 -8.35 -19.20 11.73
N ILE A 49 -9.63 -18.85 11.66
CA ILE A 49 -10.54 -18.77 12.81
C ILE A 49 -10.90 -20.18 13.32
N GLU A 50 -11.04 -21.17 12.44
CA GLU A 50 -11.47 -22.53 12.80
C GLU A 50 -10.47 -23.23 13.71
N ILE A 51 -9.18 -23.06 13.42
CA ILE A 51 -8.08 -23.64 14.22
C ILE A 51 -7.40 -22.61 15.12
N SER A 52 -7.83 -21.34 15.07
CA SER A 52 -7.29 -20.20 15.84
C SER A 52 -5.77 -20.04 15.72
N GLN A 53 -5.24 -20.13 14.49
CA GLN A 53 -3.80 -20.05 14.21
C GLN A 53 -3.49 -19.08 13.09
N TRP A 54 -2.28 -18.51 13.14
CA TRP A 54 -1.72 -17.69 12.08
C TRP A 54 -0.96 -18.55 11.08
N SER A 55 -1.20 -18.33 9.80
CA SER A 55 -0.42 -18.92 8.70
C SER A 55 0.31 -17.82 7.95
N ARG A 56 1.63 -18.00 7.75
CA ARG A 56 2.42 -17.11 6.89
C ARG A 56 2.05 -17.38 5.44
N LYS A 57 1.91 -16.32 4.65
CA LYS A 57 1.69 -16.41 3.21
C LYS A 57 2.97 -16.11 2.45
N ASP A 58 3.07 -16.62 1.23
CA ASP A 58 4.20 -16.38 0.31
C ASP A 58 4.11 -15.01 -0.38
N VAL A 59 3.65 -14.01 0.36
CA VAL A 59 3.56 -12.61 -0.08
C VAL A 59 4.39 -11.76 0.88
N GLU A 60 5.50 -11.24 0.37
CA GLU A 60 6.49 -10.47 1.12
C GLU A 60 7.05 -9.37 0.23
N GLY A 61 7.22 -8.16 0.77
CA GLY A 61 7.72 -7.03 0.01
C GLY A 61 7.42 -5.68 0.66
N SER A 62 7.37 -4.64 -0.15
CA SER A 62 7.02 -3.30 0.29
C SER A 62 5.50 -3.09 0.35
N LEU A 63 5.05 -2.33 1.36
CA LEU A 63 3.65 -1.96 1.53
C LEU A 63 3.48 -0.46 1.28
N PHE A 64 2.45 -0.12 0.50
CA PHE A 64 2.05 1.26 0.22
C PHE A 64 0.60 1.46 0.62
N VAL A 65 0.35 2.43 1.50
CA VAL A 65 -1.00 2.90 1.78
C VAL A 65 -1.26 4.08 0.86
N VAL A 66 -2.32 4.02 0.06
CA VAL A 66 -2.60 5.00 -1.00
C VAL A 66 -3.99 5.59 -0.89
N LYS A 67 -4.13 6.83 -1.36
CA LYS A 67 -5.42 7.47 -1.61
C LYS A 67 -5.83 7.18 -3.05
N SER A 68 -7.03 6.64 -3.26
CA SER A 68 -7.59 6.36 -4.58
C SER A 68 -8.80 7.25 -4.85
N VAL A 69 -8.80 7.94 -6.00
CA VAL A 69 -9.90 8.83 -6.40
C VAL A 69 -11.21 8.06 -6.56
N LEU A 70 -11.14 6.84 -7.09
CA LEU A 70 -12.33 6.03 -7.36
C LEU A 70 -13.02 5.58 -6.06
N VAL A 71 -12.25 5.30 -5.00
CA VAL A 71 -12.81 4.94 -3.69
C VAL A 71 -13.55 6.13 -3.08
N CYS A 72 -12.98 7.35 -3.17
CA CYS A 72 -13.65 8.55 -2.69
C CYS A 72 -14.96 8.85 -3.44
N LEU A 73 -15.00 8.61 -4.75
CA LEU A 73 -16.23 8.77 -5.55
C LEU A 73 -17.28 7.70 -5.19
N LYS A 74 -16.89 6.42 -5.12
CA LYS A 74 -17.80 5.32 -4.72
C LYS A 74 -18.39 5.51 -3.32
N LEU A 75 -17.58 5.97 -2.35
CA LEU A 75 -18.06 6.28 -1.01
C LEU A 75 -19.01 7.48 -1.00
N ARG A 76 -18.72 8.53 -1.79
CA ARG A 76 -19.59 9.69 -1.93
C ARG A 76 -20.95 9.30 -2.51
N ASP A 77 -20.97 8.48 -3.55
CA ASP A 77 -22.21 8.01 -4.18
C ASP A 77 -23.02 7.16 -3.20
N LYS A 78 -22.35 6.28 -2.44
CA LYS A 78 -23.00 5.45 -1.42
C LYS A 78 -23.57 6.25 -0.23
N VAL A 79 -22.89 7.30 0.19
CA VAL A 79 -23.42 8.23 1.21
C VAL A 79 -24.63 8.98 0.68
N ARG A 80 -24.61 9.40 -0.59
CA ARG A 80 -25.74 10.08 -1.23
C ARG A 80 -26.97 9.17 -1.36
N GLU A 81 -26.78 7.92 -1.77
CA GLU A 81 -27.85 6.90 -1.83
C GLU A 81 -28.40 6.51 -0.45
N GLY A 82 -27.61 6.66 0.62
CA GLY A 82 -28.04 6.43 1.99
C GLY A 82 -28.78 7.61 2.63
N LEU A 83 -28.65 8.81 2.06
CA LEU A 83 -29.33 10.02 2.53
C LEU A 83 -30.70 10.22 1.84
N ASP A 84 -30.93 9.54 0.72
CA ASP A 84 -32.15 9.59 -0.10
C ASP A 84 -33.15 8.46 0.26
N ARG A 85 -32.99 7.85 1.44
CA ARG A 85 -33.93 6.89 2.07
C ARG A 85 -34.28 7.35 3.47
#